data_AF-A5ZUA6-F1
#
_entry.id   AF-A5ZUA6-F1
#
_cell.length_a   1.000
_cell.length_b   1.000
_cell.length_c   1.000
_cell.angle_alpha   90.00
_cell.angle_beta   90.00
_cell.angle_gamma   90.00
#
_symmetry.space_group_name_H-M   'P 1'
#
loop_
_entity.id
_entity.type
_entity.pdbx_description
1 polymer ?
#
loop_
_entity_poly.entity_id
_entity_poly.type
_entity_poly.pdbx_seq_one_letter_code
_entity_poly.pdbx_strand_id
1 'polypeptide(L)' 'MKMKEKGSSFSGSIGFVLAAAGSAVGVGNIWRFPYLCAKDGGGLFLLVYLVLVLTFGFVLLTTDVAIGRKTKEKCAQGF' A
#
# COMPACT_ATOMS: atom_id res chain seq x y z
N MET A 1 -29.42 29.77 2.12
CA MET A 1 -28.47 29.07 1.23
C MET A 1 -27.28 28.57 2.03
N LYS A 2 -27.25 27.28 2.40
CA LYS A 2 -26.05 26.56 2.86
C LYS A 2 -26.20 25.13 2.33
N MET A 3 -25.55 24.88 1.19
CA MET A 3 -25.39 23.55 0.61
C MET A 3 -24.72 22.63 1.64
N LYS A 4 -25.38 21.52 1.99
CA LYS A 4 -24.71 20.40 2.66
C LYS A 4 -23.79 19.75 1.63
N GLU A 5 -22.49 19.94 1.80
CA GLU A 5 -21.48 19.16 1.11
C GLU A 5 -21.61 17.69 1.59
N LYS A 6 -22.27 16.85 0.78
CA LYS A 6 -22.14 15.40 0.88
C LYS A 6 -20.73 15.08 0.38
N GLY A 7 -19.74 15.18 1.27
CA GLY A 7 -18.44 14.56 1.03
C GLY A 7 -18.70 13.12 0.61
N SER A 8 -18.21 12.75 -0.56
CA SER A 8 -18.42 11.44 -1.19
C SER A 8 -18.18 10.34 -0.18
N SER A 9 -19.27 9.81 0.37
CA SER A 9 -19.24 8.60 1.19
C SER A 9 -18.75 7.51 0.25
N PHE A 10 -17.44 7.22 0.29
CA PHE A 10 -16.80 6.17 -0.49
C PHE A 10 -17.70 4.95 -0.44
N SER A 11 -18.19 4.54 -1.61
CA SER A 11 -19.08 3.36 -1.76
C SER A 11 -18.50 2.23 -0.91
N GLY A 12 -19.27 1.80 0.09
CA GLY A 12 -18.79 1.31 1.39
C GLY A 12 -17.61 0.34 1.34
N SER A 13 -16.63 0.54 2.21
CA SER A 13 -15.43 -0.28 2.50
C SER A 13 -14.55 -0.68 1.30
N ILE A 14 -15.13 -1.25 0.25
CA ILE A 14 -14.49 -1.62 -1.01
C ILE A 14 -13.89 -0.39 -1.68
N GLY A 15 -14.60 0.74 -1.77
CA GLY A 15 -14.06 1.95 -2.38
C GLY A 15 -12.84 2.49 -1.65
N PHE A 16 -12.82 2.37 -0.32
CA PHE A 16 -11.67 2.76 0.50
C PHE A 16 -10.48 1.82 0.31
N VAL A 17 -10.72 0.50 0.32
CA VAL A 17 -9.68 -0.51 0.06
C VAL A 17 -9.09 -0.35 -1.34
N LEU A 18 -9.92 -0.06 -2.35
CA LEU A 18 -9.47 0.13 -3.73
C LEU A 18 -8.62 1.39 -3.88
N ALA A 19 -8.99 2.49 -3.23
CA ALA A 19 -8.21 3.72 -3.22
C ALA A 19 -6.85 3.52 -2.50
N ALA A 20 -6.85 2.82 -1.36
CA ALA A 20 -5.62 2.48 -0.64
C ALA A 20 -4.73 1.52 -1.46
N ALA A 21 -5.30 0.52 -2.11
CA ALA A 21 -4.59 -0.41 -2.99
C ALA A 21 -4.00 0.33 -4.21
N GLY A 22 -4.74 1.25 -4.82
CA GLY A 22 -4.23 2.09 -5.91
C GLY A 22 -3.08 3.00 -5.50
N SER A 23 -3.08 3.49 -4.25
CA SER A 23 -1.95 4.26 -3.71
C SER A 23 -0.74 3.39 -3.38
N ALA A 24 -0.95 2.13 -2.98
CA ALA A 24 0.12 1.20 -2.63
C ALA A 24 0.80 0.59 -3.88
N VAL A 25 0.04 0.39 -4.95
CA VAL A 25 0.50 -0.25 -6.19
C VAL A 25 0.79 0.82 -7.25
N GLY A 26 2.01 1.36 -7.26
CA GLY A 26 2.45 2.36 -8.23
C GLY A 26 2.88 1.78 -9.59
N VAL A 27 2.95 2.63 -10.62
CA VAL A 27 3.43 2.29 -11.99
C VAL A 27 4.79 1.57 -11.97
N GLY A 28 5.65 1.92 -11.00
CA GLY A 28 6.95 1.28 -10.81
C GLY A 28 6.88 -0.23 -10.58
N ASN A 29 5.85 -0.72 -9.87
CA ASN A 29 5.69 -2.17 -9.62
C ASN A 29 5.18 -2.94 -10.84
N ILE A 30 4.63 -2.25 -11.85
CA ILE A 30 4.08 -2.88 -13.06
C ILE A 30 5.14 -3.01 -14.15
N TRP A 31 6.06 -2.04 -14.28
CA TRP A 31 7.09 -2.07 -15.34
C TRP A 31 8.45 -2.59 -14.86
N ARG A 32 8.88 -2.21 -13.65
CA ARG A 32 10.20 -2.62 -13.14
C ARG A 32 10.19 -4.09 -12.74
N PHE A 33 9.09 -4.57 -12.18
CA PHE A 33 8.91 -5.96 -11.80
C PHE A 33 9.10 -6.97 -12.93
N PRO A 34 8.41 -6.89 -14.09
CA PRO A 34 8.60 -7.84 -15.19
C PRO A 34 10.02 -7.77 -15.77
N TYR A 35 10.65 -6.59 -15.77
CA TYR A 35 12.04 -6.46 -16.23
C TYR A 35 13.04 -7.18 -15.30
N LEU A 36 12.91 -7.03 -13.97
CA LEU A 36 13.76 -7.74 -13.01
C LEU A 36 13.48 -9.25 -13.02
N CYS A 37 12.21 -9.66 -13.08
CA CYS A 37 11.83 -11.07 -13.23
C CYS A 37 12.46 -11.69 -14.48
N ALA A 38 12.44 -11.00 -15.62
CA ALA A 38 13.02 -11.51 -16.86
C ALA A 38 14.55 -11.61 -16.81
N LYS A 39 15.23 -10.71 -16.09
CA LYS A 39 16.70 -10.63 -16.07
C LYS A 39 17.36 -11.52 -15.02
N ASP A 40 16.73 -11.70 -13.86
CA ASP A 40 17.37 -12.29 -12.67
C ASP A 40 16.81 -13.68 -12.29
N GLY A 41 16.26 -14.44 -13.25
CA GLY A 41 15.94 -15.87 -13.05
C GLY A 41 14.46 -16.26 -13.18
N GLY A 42 13.63 -15.43 -13.82
CA GLY A 42 12.27 -15.80 -14.23
C GLY A 42 11.34 -16.11 -13.05
N GLY A 43 10.79 -17.33 -13.03
CA GLY A 43 9.81 -17.76 -12.02
C GLY A 43 10.37 -17.94 -10.60
N LEU A 44 11.66 -18.19 -10.44
CA LEU A 44 12.27 -18.31 -9.10
C LEU A 44 12.33 -16.94 -8.41
N PHE A 45 12.62 -15.88 -9.17
CA PHE A 45 12.59 -14.52 -8.67
C PHE A 45 11.17 -14.12 -8.22
N LEU A 46 10.13 -14.54 -8.95
CA LEU A 46 8.74 -14.32 -8.56
C LEU A 46 8.40 -14.97 -7.20
N LEU A 47 8.85 -16.22 -6.97
CA LEU A 47 8.63 -16.91 -5.70
C LEU A 47 9.33 -16.19 -4.53
N VAL A 48 10.60 -15.84 -4.70
CA VAL A 48 11.38 -15.12 -3.68
C VAL A 48 10.78 -13.74 -3.41
N TYR A 49 10.35 -13.03 -4.47
CA TYR A 49 9.65 -11.75 -4.34
C TYR A 49 8.34 -11.88 -3.56
N LEU A 50 7.54 -12.92 -3.80
CA LEU A 50 6.29 -13.14 -3.06
C LEU A 50 6.55 -13.36 -1.57
N VAL A 51 7.55 -14.18 -1.23
CA VAL A 51 7.94 -14.43 0.17
C VAL A 51 8.45 -13.16 0.83
N LEU A 52 9.30 -12.39 0.14
CA LEU A 52 9.80 -11.11 0.62
C LEU A 52 8.68 -10.09 0.82
N VAL A 53 7.78 -9.91 -0.15
CA VAL A 53 6.72 -8.91 -0.06
C VAL A 53 5.71 -9.25 1.02
N LEU A 54 5.41 -10.54 1.23
CA LEU A 54 4.54 -10.97 2.34
C LEU A 54 5.22 -10.74 3.69
N THR A 55 6.49 -11.08 3.82
CA THR A 55 7.22 -10.94 5.10
C THR A 55 7.48 -9.47 5.43
N PHE A 56 8.13 -8.73 4.53
CA PHE A 56 8.43 -7.32 4.71
C PHE A 56 7.16 -6.47 4.73
N GLY A 57 6.19 -6.76 3.87
CA GLY A 57 4.91 -6.05 3.87
C GLY A 57 4.16 -6.25 5.18
N PHE A 58 4.08 -7.48 5.69
CA PHE A 58 3.42 -7.75 6.97
C PHE A 58 4.14 -7.10 8.15
N VAL A 59 5.46 -7.19 8.21
CA VAL A 59 6.26 -6.56 9.27
C VAL A 59 6.12 -5.04 9.23
N LEU A 60 6.28 -4.42 8.06
CA LEU A 60 6.16 -2.96 7.90
C LEU A 60 4.76 -2.46 8.25
N LEU A 61 3.70 -3.13 7.78
CA LEU A 61 2.32 -2.76 8.12
C LEU A 61 2.06 -2.91 9.63
N THR A 62 2.58 -3.97 10.26
CA THR A 62 2.44 -4.17 11.71
C THR A 62 3.19 -3.10 12.49
N THR A 63 4.40 -2.74 12.05
CA THR A 63 5.21 -1.68 12.65
C THR A 63 4.54 -0.31 12.47
N ASP A 64 4.02 0.00 11.29
CA ASP A 64 3.34 1.26 10.99
C ASP A 64 2.07 1.42 11.83
N VAL A 65 1.25 0.36 11.94
CA VAL A 65 0.07 0.34 12.82
C VAL A 65 0.46 0.44 14.29
N ALA A 66 1.53 -0.24 14.72
CA ALA A 66 2.01 -0.16 16.10
C ALA A 66 2.49 1.25 16.46
N ILE A 67 3.26 1.88 15.58
CA ILE A 67 3.74 3.27 15.74
C ILE A 67 2.55 4.23 15.72
N GLY A 68 1.65 4.13 14.74
CA GLY A 68 0.46 4.97 14.65
C GLY A 68 -0.44 4.89 15.89
N ARG A 69 -0.53 3.72 16.53
CA ARG A 69 -1.26 3.55 17.80
C ARG A 69 -0.54 4.14 19.00
N LYS A 70 0.80 4.13 19.01
CA LYS A 70 1.62 4.69 20.09
C LYS A 70 1.66 6.21 20.03
N THR A 71 1.80 6.78 18.83
CA THR A 71 1.95 8.21 18.65
C THR A 71 0.60 8.93 18.59
N LYS A 72 -0.49 8.26 18.17
CA LYS A 72 -1.81 8.89 17.89
C LYS A 72 -1.77 10.09 16.92
N GLU A 73 -0.62 10.46 16.39
CA GLU A 73 -0.44 11.55 15.45
C GLU A 73 -0.42 11.03 14.02
N LYS A 74 -1.01 11.85 13.16
CA LYS A 74 -1.02 11.64 11.71
C LYS A 74 0.36 12.00 11.17
N CYS A 75 0.78 11.36 10.08
CA CYS A 75 2.10 11.45 9.45
C CYS A 75 2.58 12.85 9.00
N ALA A 76 1.90 13.94 9.40
CA ALA A 76 2.28 15.32 9.11
C ALA A 76 2.98 16.06 10.28
N GLN A 77 3.09 15.46 11.47
CA GLN A 77 3.73 16.09 12.65
C GLN A 77 5.11 15.49 13.00
N GLY A 78 5.58 14.50 12.25
CA GLY A 78 6.86 13.83 12.45
C GLY A 78 8.02 14.37 11.59
N PHE A 79 7.96 15.65 11.20
CA PHE A 79 9.07 16.38 10.58
C PHE A 79 9.32 17.67 11.34
#